data_AF-Q11HJ4-F1
#
_entry.id   AF-Q11HJ4-F1
#
_cell.length_a   1.000
_cell.length_b   1.000
_cell.length_c   1.000
_cell.angle_alpha   90.00
_cell.angle_beta   90.00
_cell.angle_gamma   90.00
#
_symmetry.space_group_name_H-M   'P 1'
#
loop_
_entity.id
_entity.type
_entity.pdbx_description
1 polymer ?
#
loop_
_entity_poly.entity_id
_entity_poly.type
_entity_poly.pdbx_seq_one_letter_code
_entity_poly.pdbx_strand_id
1 'polypeptide(L)'
;MAALERPERLQIMLSAEELKALEDFRFENRMPSRAAAVRELLRRGLASGGFLRVATGAKSQDFGVIDGAKATRSRARDSSSNGSEDPRDGA
;
A
#
# COMPACT_ATOMS: atom_id res chain seq x y z
N MET A 1 -12.52 -7.12 37.81
CA MET A 1 -11.15 -6.55 37.90
C MET A 1 -10.59 -6.49 36.49
N ALA A 2 -10.69 -5.35 35.82
CA ALA A 2 -10.12 -5.21 34.48
C ALA A 2 -8.59 -5.16 34.65
N ALA A 3 -7.90 -6.20 34.22
CA ALA A 3 -6.45 -6.17 34.11
C ALA A 3 -6.10 -4.95 33.26
N LEU A 4 -5.27 -4.05 33.79
CA LEU A 4 -4.68 -2.97 33.02
C LEU A 4 -3.76 -3.63 32.00
N GLU A 5 -4.32 -4.07 30.88
CA GLU A 5 -3.57 -4.65 29.78
C GLU A 5 -2.53 -3.62 29.36
N ARG A 6 -1.27 -3.97 29.59
CA ARG A 6 -0.15 -3.07 29.28
C ARG A 6 -0.14 -2.88 27.77
N PRO A 7 -0.24 -1.64 27.27
CA PRO A 7 -0.19 -1.41 25.85
C PRO A 7 1.18 -1.85 25.31
N GLU A 8 1.17 -2.74 24.33
CA GLU A 8 2.37 -3.15 23.60
C GLU A 8 2.73 -2.08 22.54
N ARG A 9 4.03 -1.85 22.35
CA ARG A 9 4.53 -0.88 21.35
C ARG A 9 4.76 -1.59 20.02
N LEU A 10 3.97 -1.22 19.02
CA LEU A 10 4.16 -1.65 17.64
C LEU A 10 4.91 -0.58 16.84
N GLN A 11 6.02 -0.97 16.20
CA GLN A 11 6.69 -0.16 15.18
C GLN A 11 6.27 -0.66 13.79
N ILE A 12 5.89 0.27 12.91
CA ILE A 12 5.51 -0.03 11.53
C ILE A 12 6.21 0.95 10.59
N MET A 13 6.61 0.47 9.43
CA MET A 13 7.10 1.31 8.34
C MET A 13 5.94 1.69 7.44
N LEU A 14 5.84 2.98 7.13
CA LEU A 14 4.84 3.53 6.23
C LEU A 14 5.55 4.34 5.16
N SER A 15 5.01 4.31 3.95
CA SER A 15 5.37 5.27 2.91
C SER A 15 4.96 6.69 3.31
N ALA A 16 5.50 7.69 2.60
CA ALA A 16 5.13 9.09 2.84
C ALA A 16 3.63 9.35 2.61
N GLU A 17 3.04 8.68 1.61
CA GLU A 17 1.62 8.79 1.29
C GLU A 17 0.75 8.19 2.39
N GLU A 18 1.13 7.03 2.93
CA GLU A 18 0.42 6.39 4.04
C GLU A 18 0.51 7.19 5.33
N LEU A 19 1.68 7.75 5.63
CA LEU A 19 1.83 8.63 6.78
C LEU A 19 0.96 9.89 6.65
N LYS A 20 0.87 10.46 5.44
CA LYS A 20 0.01 11.61 5.17
C LYS A 20 -1.48 11.26 5.35
N ALA A 21 -1.94 10.17 4.76
CA ALA A 21 -3.33 9.74 4.90
C ALA A 21 -3.72 9.48 6.37
N LEU A 22 -2.79 8.91 7.17
CA LEU A 22 -2.98 8.73 8.60
C LEU A 22 -3.12 10.07 9.35
N GLU A 23 -2.31 11.07 9.00
CA GLU A 23 -2.41 12.41 9.59
C GLU A 23 -3.71 13.11 9.18
N ASP A 24 -4.08 13.08 7.90
CA ASP A 24 -5.32 13.67 7.41
C ASP A 24 -6.53 13.09 8.16
N PHE A 25 -6.61 11.76 8.24
CA PHE A 25 -7.63 11.07 9.03
C PHE A 25 -7.66 11.51 10.49
N ARG A 26 -6.48 11.66 11.13
CA ARG A 26 -6.34 12.13 12.50
C ARG A 26 -6.94 13.53 12.67
N PHE A 27 -6.65 14.45 11.74
CA PHE A 27 -7.17 15.82 11.79
C PHE A 27 -8.67 15.87 11.53
N GLU A 28 -9.16 15.18 10.51
CA GLU A 28 -10.59 15.12 10.16
C GLU A 28 -11.43 14.57 11.30
N ASN A 29 -10.95 13.52 11.98
CA ASN A 29 -11.65 12.90 13.10
C ASN A 29 -11.28 13.52 14.45
N ARG A 30 -10.54 14.64 14.47
CA ARG A 30 -10.12 15.40 15.67
C ARG A 30 -9.44 14.53 16.73
N MET A 31 -8.61 13.61 16.29
CA MET A 31 -7.96 12.65 17.17
C MET A 31 -6.73 13.26 17.86
N PRO A 32 -6.58 13.02 19.18
CA PRO A 32 -5.58 13.72 19.99
C PRO A 32 -4.14 13.23 19.74
N SER A 33 -3.95 12.06 19.13
CA SER A 33 -2.63 11.51 18.82
C SER A 33 -2.66 10.58 17.62
N ARG A 34 -1.50 10.37 16.99
CA ARG A 34 -1.33 9.37 15.93
C ARG A 34 -1.66 7.96 16.41
N ALA A 35 -1.30 7.62 17.65
CA ALA A 35 -1.65 6.33 18.25
C ALA A 35 -3.18 6.15 18.37
N ALA A 36 -3.92 7.21 18.71
CA ALA A 36 -5.38 7.15 18.74
C ALA A 36 -5.96 6.90 17.33
N ALA A 37 -5.41 7.55 16.31
CA ALA A 37 -5.78 7.32 14.92
C ALA A 37 -5.52 5.90 14.45
N VAL A 38 -4.33 5.36 14.70
CA VAL A 38 -3.99 3.98 14.36
C VAL A 38 -4.92 2.99 15.08
N ARG A 39 -5.21 3.18 16.37
CA ARG A 39 -6.13 2.31 17.11
C ARG A 39 -7.56 2.36 16.57
N GLU A 40 -8.04 3.53 16.17
CA GLU A 40 -9.38 3.66 15.60
C GLU A 40 -9.46 3.00 14.21
N LEU A 41 -8.45 3.19 13.37
CA LEU A 41 -8.36 2.47 12.08
C LEU A 41 -8.31 0.96 12.27
N LEU A 42 -7.51 0.47 13.23
CA LEU A 42 -7.48 -0.95 13.58
C LEU A 42 -8.85 -1.44 14.07
N ARG A 43 -9.54 -0.68 14.92
CA ARG A 43 -10.88 -1.03 15.40
C ARG A 43 -11.91 -1.08 14.27
N ARG A 44 -11.92 -0.08 13.38
CA ARG A 44 -12.81 -0.02 12.22
C ARG A 44 -12.51 -1.14 11.24
N GLY A 45 -11.23 -1.41 10.99
CA GLY A 45 -10.76 -2.57 10.24
C GLY A 45 -11.33 -3.84 10.84
N LEU A 46 -11.08 -4.11 12.13
CA LEU A 46 -11.52 -5.30 12.88
C LEU A 46 -13.05 -5.50 12.86
N ALA A 47 -13.82 -4.41 12.91
CA ALA A 47 -15.28 -4.43 12.85
C ALA A 47 -15.84 -4.55 11.41
N SER A 48 -15.05 -4.28 10.37
CA SER A 48 -15.54 -4.18 8.98
C SER A 48 -16.02 -5.50 8.35
N GLY A 49 -15.93 -6.63 9.06
CA GLY A 49 -16.45 -7.94 8.61
C GLY A 49 -15.76 -8.53 7.37
N GLY A 50 -14.86 -7.78 6.72
CA GLY A 50 -14.20 -8.11 5.47
C GLY A 50 -12.78 -8.63 5.62
N PHE A 51 -12.38 -9.16 6.78
CA PHE A 51 -11.16 -9.97 6.85
C PHE A 51 -11.43 -11.22 6.05
N LEU A 52 -11.06 -11.15 4.77
CA LEU A 52 -10.82 -12.33 3.96
C LEU A 52 -9.93 -13.22 4.83
N ARG A 53 -10.46 -14.39 5.18
CA ARG A 53 -9.68 -15.50 5.71
C ARG A 53 -8.69 -15.82 4.61
N VAL A 54 -7.56 -15.13 4.63
CA VAL A 54 -6.66 -15.11 3.48
C VAL A 54 -6.14 -16.52 3.32
N ALA A 55 -6.39 -17.10 2.15
CA ALA A 55 -5.89 -18.42 1.81
C ALA A 55 -4.39 -18.43 2.04
N THR A 56 -3.90 -19.48 2.71
CA THR A 56 -2.48 -19.67 3.04
C THR A 56 -1.63 -19.39 1.79
N GLY A 57 -0.82 -18.31 1.82
CA GLY A 57 0.07 -17.95 0.71
C GLY A 57 -0.02 -16.50 0.18
N ALA A 58 -0.93 -15.65 0.67
CA ALA A 58 -0.89 -14.23 0.28
C ALA A 58 0.32 -13.52 0.87
N LYS A 59 0.95 -12.66 0.06
CA LYS A 59 2.16 -11.95 0.46
C LYS A 59 1.77 -10.61 1.08
N SER A 60 2.59 -10.11 2.02
CA SER A 60 2.34 -8.83 2.69
C SER A 60 2.22 -7.64 1.72
N GLN A 61 2.83 -7.75 0.53
CA GLN A 61 2.74 -6.77 -0.56
C GLN A 61 1.35 -6.68 -1.22
N ASP A 62 0.47 -7.67 -1.00
CA ASP A 62 -0.87 -7.70 -1.59
C ASP A 62 -1.89 -6.89 -0.75
N PHE A 63 -1.48 -6.39 0.41
CA PHE A 63 -2.29 -5.54 1.29
C PHE A 63 -1.84 -4.08 1.14
N GLY A 64 -2.50 -3.33 0.28
CA GLY A 64 -2.40 -1.87 0.20
C GLY A 64 -3.71 -1.24 0.67
N VAL A 65 -3.64 -0.29 1.61
CA VAL A 65 -4.84 0.37 2.17
C VAL A 65 -5.14 1.70 1.46
N ILE A 66 -4.25 2.13 0.57
CA ILE A 66 -4.39 3.36 -0.21
C ILE A 66 -4.25 2.97 -1.68
N ASP A 67 -5.31 3.19 -2.44
CA ASP A 67 -5.31 3.01 -3.89
C ASP A 67 -4.51 4.15 -4.57
N GLY A 68 -3.19 4.13 -4.36
CA GLY A 68 -2.22 4.94 -5.07
C GLY A 68 -1.69 4.17 -6.28
N ALA A 69 -2.51 4.11 -7.33
CA ALA A 69 -2.18 3.53 -8.64
C ALA A 69 -1.61 2.10 -8.62
N LYS A 70 -2.44 1.12 -8.99
CA LYS A 70 -1.94 -0.02 -9.77
C LYS A 70 -1.21 0.57 -10.98
N ALA A 71 0.09 0.77 -10.84
CA ALA A 71 0.97 1.05 -11.96
C ALA A 71 0.82 -0.16 -12.88
N THR A 72 0.01 0.04 -13.91
CA THR A 72 -0.05 -0.76 -15.13
C THR A 72 1.34 -0.78 -15.74
N ARG A 73 2.24 -1.56 -15.15
CA ARG A 73 3.49 -1.99 -15.76
C ARG A 73 3.23 -3.32 -16.47
N SER A 74 2.18 -3.37 -17.30
CA SER A 74 2.20 -4.26 -18.45
C SER A 74 3.23 -3.69 -19.40
N ARG A 75 4.45 -4.23 -19.27
CA ARG A 75 5.61 -4.07 -20.15
C ARG A 75 5.18 -3.70 -21.56
N ALA A 76 5.60 -2.52 -22.01
CA ALA A 76 5.81 -2.24 -23.42
C ALA A 76 6.76 -3.33 -23.94
N ARG A 77 6.20 -4.37 -24.55
CA ARG A 77 6.96 -5.33 -25.35
C ARG A 77 7.11 -4.70 -26.72
N ASP A 78 8.36 -4.37 -27.02
CA ASP A 78 8.99 -4.30 -28.33
C ASP A 78 8.05 -4.42 -29.53
N SER A 79 7.79 -3.30 -30.19
CA SER A 79 7.55 -3.28 -31.62
C SER A 79 7.89 -1.90 -32.18
N SER A 80 9.16 -1.70 -32.51
CA SER A 80 9.57 -0.66 -33.47
C SER A 80 10.65 -1.26 -34.35
N SER A 81 10.16 -2.08 -35.28
CA SER A 81 10.77 -2.32 -36.57
C SER A 81 10.81 -1.01 -37.37
N ASN A 82 12.02 -0.53 -37.67
CA ASN A 82 12.49 0.16 -38.89
C ASN A 82 13.74 0.96 -38.53
N GLY A 83 14.84 0.95 -39.26
CA GLY A 83 15.14 0.45 -40.60
C GLY A 83 16.29 1.31 -41.12
N SER A 84 17.29 0.71 -41.75
CA SER A 84 18.26 1.42 -42.62
C SER A 84 18.92 0.38 -43.50
N GLU A 85 18.38 0.22 -44.71
CA GLU A 85 19.12 -0.32 -45.84
C GLU A 85 20.37 0.55 -46.08
N ASP A 86 21.53 -0.07 -46.24
CA ASP A 86 22.71 0.58 -46.83
C ASP A 86 23.12 -0.25 -48.05
N PRO A 87 22.90 0.24 -49.29
CA PRO A 87 23.24 -0.48 -50.51
C PRO A 87 24.56 0.05 -51.06
N ARG A 88 25.69 -0.63 -50.80
CA ARG A 88 26.95 -0.34 -51.50
C ARG A 88 27.78 -1.60 -51.75
N ASP A 89 27.74 -2.03 -53.01
CA ASP A 89 28.88 -2.36 -53.87
C ASP A 89 30.04 -3.20 -53.33
N GLY A 90 30.19 -4.39 -53.92
CA GLY A 90 31.36 -4.72 -54.75
C GLY A 90 32.64 -5.22 -54.07
N ALA A 91 32.86 -6.53 -54.12
CA ALA A 91 34.08 -7.20 -54.61
C ALA A 91 33.90 -8.73 -54.56
#